data_AF-A0A4Y2MX64-F1
#
_entry.id   AF-A0A4Y2MX64-F1
#
_cell.length_a   1.000
_cell.length_b   1.000
_cell.length_c   1.000
_cell.angle_alpha   90.00
_cell.angle_beta   90.00
_cell.angle_gamma   90.00
#
_symmetry.space_group_name_H-M   'P 1'
#
loop_
_entity.id
_entity.type
_entity.pdbx_description
1 polymer ?
#
loop_
_entity_poly.entity_id
_entity_poly.type
_entity_poly.pdbx_seq_one_letter_code
_entity_poly.pdbx_strand_id
1 'polypeptide(L)'
;MVNTRSQTTMADNADLLALLAEMKKSMEKGQEEMKKGQEEMRKGQEEMRKGQEEMRKGQEEMRKEQEEMKNEIQSHVESKFGDIKDHVNSCIEKIEEDVQSVKREIGEVKGEVERKIEEVEDKVQGKIEEVKEKVQVKIGDLEKRLSELEDRPINFPANPDLTYSRPTVKSLTFDGQTSWTVFKTQFDVVSSANGWNNRVKASQLVASLRGSAAEVLQGIPSDKLTDL
;
A
#
# COMPACT_ATOMS: atom_id res chain seq x y z
N MET A 1 126.10 79.11 45.19
CA MET A 1 124.63 79.06 45.44
C MET A 1 123.94 78.78 44.12
N VAL A 2 124.06 77.52 43.71
CA VAL A 2 123.40 76.95 42.54
C VAL A 2 122.28 76.09 43.15
N ASN A 3 121.16 75.93 42.45
CA ASN A 3 120.31 74.72 42.49
C ASN A 3 118.88 74.80 43.09
N THR A 4 118.45 75.83 43.84
CA THR A 4 117.10 75.78 44.47
C THR A 4 115.94 76.25 43.57
N ARG A 5 116.09 77.34 42.80
CA ARG A 5 115.02 77.86 41.92
C ARG A 5 114.74 76.95 40.71
N SER A 6 115.77 76.27 40.19
CA SER A 6 115.62 75.25 39.13
C SER A 6 114.98 73.96 39.65
N GLN A 7 115.20 73.59 40.92
CA GLN A 7 114.57 72.42 41.54
C GLN A 7 113.06 72.60 41.74
N THR A 8 112.60 73.79 42.16
CA THR A 8 111.16 74.07 42.33
C THR A 8 110.43 74.09 40.98
N THR A 9 111.00 74.71 39.93
CA THR A 9 110.42 74.66 38.57
C THR A 9 110.46 73.28 37.93
N MET A 10 111.40 72.42 38.32
CA MET A 10 111.43 71.01 37.88
C MET A 10 110.35 70.17 38.60
N ALA A 11 110.03 70.48 39.86
CA ALA A 11 108.97 69.82 40.62
C ALA A 11 107.57 70.15 40.06
N ASP A 12 107.28 71.43 39.82
CA ASP A 12 105.97 71.85 39.27
C ASP A 12 105.73 71.29 37.85
N ASN A 13 106.78 71.17 37.02
CA ASN A 13 106.69 70.53 35.70
C ASN A 13 106.47 69.01 35.78
N ALA A 14 106.95 68.35 36.84
CA ALA A 14 106.76 66.92 37.05
C ALA A 14 105.30 66.60 37.46
N ASP A 15 104.69 67.42 38.32
CA ASP A 15 103.29 67.29 38.70
C ASP A 15 102.33 67.56 37.52
N LEU A 16 102.65 68.55 36.67
CA LEU A 16 101.88 68.81 35.45
C LEU A 16 101.94 67.63 34.46
N LEU A 17 103.10 66.99 34.31
CA LEU A 17 103.27 65.79 33.49
C LEU A 17 102.49 64.58 34.05
N ALA A 18 102.46 64.42 35.37
CA ALA A 18 101.69 63.35 36.02
C ALA A 18 100.17 63.53 35.80
N LEU A 19 99.67 64.77 35.92
CA LEU A 19 98.26 65.09 35.70
C LEU A 19 97.85 64.90 34.23
N LEU A 20 98.72 65.25 33.28
CA LEU A 20 98.55 64.95 31.85
C LEU A 20 98.52 63.44 31.57
N ALA A 21 99.36 62.66 32.26
CA ALA A 21 99.39 61.21 32.12
C ALA A 21 98.09 60.56 32.67
N GLU A 22 97.58 61.04 33.82
CA GLU A 22 96.28 60.60 34.35
C GLU A 22 95.12 60.97 33.43
N MET A 23 95.10 62.21 32.90
CA MET A 23 94.10 62.64 31.92
C MET A 23 94.12 61.73 30.69
N LYS A 24 95.30 61.46 30.11
CA LYS A 24 95.45 60.59 28.94
C LYS A 24 94.97 59.17 29.24
N LYS A 25 95.32 58.61 30.41
CA LYS A 25 94.89 57.27 30.83
C LYS A 25 93.36 57.20 31.03
N SER A 26 92.75 58.23 31.62
CA SER A 26 91.29 58.30 31.78
C SER A 26 90.57 58.42 30.44
N MET A 27 91.15 59.17 29.49
CA MET A 27 90.62 59.35 28.15
C MET A 27 90.71 58.06 27.34
N GLU A 28 91.85 57.36 27.40
CA GLU A 28 92.03 56.04 26.79
C GLU A 28 91.02 55.03 27.36
N LYS A 29 90.85 54.99 28.68
CA LYS A 29 89.85 54.13 29.33
C LYS A 29 88.43 54.47 28.88
N GLY A 30 88.06 55.75 28.81
CA GLY A 30 86.75 56.19 28.34
C GLY A 30 86.50 55.84 26.86
N GLN A 31 87.51 55.94 26.00
CA GLN A 31 87.41 55.50 24.60
C GLN A 31 87.26 53.98 24.48
N GLU A 32 87.94 53.21 25.33
CA GLU A 32 87.85 51.76 25.33
C GLU A 32 86.48 51.26 25.83
N GLU A 33 85.95 51.88 26.89
CA GLU A 33 84.57 51.65 27.35
C GLU A 33 83.54 52.04 26.27
N MET A 34 83.73 53.15 25.56
CA MET A 34 82.86 53.56 24.46
C MET A 34 82.88 52.55 23.30
N LYS A 35 84.06 52.07 22.90
CA LYS A 35 84.20 51.03 21.88
C LYS A 35 83.49 49.74 22.31
N LYS A 36 83.66 49.33 23.57
CA LYS A 36 82.99 48.14 24.10
C LYS A 36 81.47 48.28 24.10
N GLY A 37 80.94 49.44 24.51
CA GLY A 37 79.50 49.74 24.47
C GLY A 37 78.93 49.75 23.04
N GLN A 38 79.69 50.27 22.06
CA GLN A 38 79.30 50.20 20.64
C GLN A 38 79.28 48.76 20.11
N GLU A 39 80.26 47.94 20.47
CA GLU A 39 80.30 46.52 20.08
C GLU A 39 79.11 45.75 20.68
N GLU A 40 78.77 45.99 21.94
CA GLU A 40 77.60 45.39 22.59
C GLU A 40 76.29 45.84 21.95
N MET A 41 76.15 47.13 21.62
CA MET A 41 74.98 47.64 20.89
C MET A 41 74.85 47.00 19.51
N ARG A 42 75.96 46.83 18.79
CA ARG A 42 75.99 46.17 17.49
C ARG A 42 75.56 44.70 17.58
N LYS A 43 76.06 43.98 18.59
CA LYS A 43 75.66 42.58 18.86
C LYS A 43 74.18 42.49 19.19
N GLY A 44 73.66 43.36 20.06
CA GLY A 44 72.23 43.39 20.41
C GLY A 44 71.32 43.68 19.20
N GLN A 45 71.72 44.59 18.32
CA GLN A 45 71.00 44.84 17.06
C GLN A 45 71.02 43.62 16.13
N GLU A 46 72.13 42.90 16.06
CA GLU A 46 72.23 41.71 15.21
C GLU A 46 71.40 40.54 15.76
N GLU A 47 71.35 40.36 17.08
CA GLU A 47 70.44 39.39 17.72
C GLU A 47 68.97 39.75 17.48
N MET A 48 68.60 41.03 17.61
CA MET A 48 67.25 41.48 17.31
C MET A 48 66.87 41.21 15.84
N ARG A 49 67.79 41.45 14.91
CA ARG A 49 67.58 41.16 13.48
C ARG A 49 67.39 39.66 13.24
N LYS A 50 68.19 38.80 13.87
CA LYS A 50 68.04 37.34 13.78
C LYS A 50 66.70 36.87 14.35
N GLY A 51 66.29 37.38 15.51
CA GLY A 51 65.00 37.06 16.12
C GLY A 51 63.80 37.48 15.25
N GLN A 52 63.88 38.63 14.60
CA GLN A 52 62.87 39.06 13.63
C GLN A 52 62.81 38.15 12.40
N GLU A 53 63.96 37.69 11.90
CA GLU A 53 64.01 36.80 10.74
C GLU A 53 63.48 35.40 11.06
N GLU A 54 63.77 34.86 12.25
CA GLU A 54 63.18 33.61 12.73
C GLU A 54 61.67 33.72 12.91
N MET A 55 61.18 34.81 13.50
CA MET A 55 59.75 35.06 13.62
C MET A 55 59.06 35.11 12.25
N ARG A 56 59.69 35.76 11.26
CA ARG A 56 59.18 35.81 9.89
C ARG A 56 59.13 34.42 9.25
N LYS A 57 60.16 33.61 9.43
CA LYS A 57 60.20 32.23 8.93
C LYS A 57 59.11 31.37 9.57
N GLY A 58 58.95 31.44 10.90
CA GLY A 58 57.89 30.71 11.60
C GLY A 58 56.49 31.11 11.16
N GLN A 59 56.25 32.40 10.87
CA GLN A 59 54.98 32.85 10.28
C GLN A 59 54.74 32.29 8.86
N GLU A 60 55.79 32.20 8.05
CA GLU A 60 55.69 31.66 6.69
C GLU A 60 55.42 30.15 6.70
N GLU A 61 56.08 29.40 7.59
CA GLU A 61 55.84 27.96 7.78
C GLU A 61 54.41 27.70 8.25
N MET A 62 53.93 28.44 9.27
CA MET A 62 52.55 28.33 9.75
C MET A 62 51.53 28.60 8.63
N ARG A 63 51.81 29.57 7.76
CA ARG A 63 50.94 29.86 6.61
C ARG A 63 50.94 28.72 5.60
N LYS A 64 52.09 28.11 5.31
CA LYS A 64 52.19 26.95 4.41
C LYS A 64 51.44 25.75 4.98
N GLU A 65 51.62 25.43 6.25
CA GLU A 65 50.91 24.34 6.92
C GLU A 65 49.38 24.55 6.89
N GLN A 66 48.92 25.78 7.11
CA GLN A 66 47.49 26.11 6.99
C GLN A 66 46.96 25.92 5.56
N GLU A 67 47.75 26.27 4.55
CA GLU A 67 47.37 26.14 3.15
C GLU A 67 47.36 24.68 2.69
N GLU A 68 48.32 23.88 3.13
CA GLU A 68 48.35 22.43 2.92
C GLU A 68 47.14 21.75 3.57
N MET A 69 46.87 22.02 4.84
CA MET A 69 45.71 21.46 5.55
C MET A 69 44.40 21.83 4.84
N LYS A 70 44.27 23.09 4.39
CA LYS A 70 43.08 23.54 3.66
C LYS A 70 42.92 22.78 2.33
N ASN A 71 44.00 22.61 1.57
CA ASN A 71 43.98 21.90 0.29
C ASN A 71 43.66 20.41 0.48
N GLU A 72 44.20 19.78 1.51
CA GLU A 72 43.90 18.38 1.84
C GLU A 72 42.42 18.21 2.20
N ILE A 73 41.88 19.07 3.09
CA ILE A 73 40.45 19.05 3.44
C ILE A 73 39.59 19.28 2.19
N GLN A 74 39.94 20.26 1.36
CA GLN A 74 39.18 20.57 0.15
C GLN A 74 39.17 19.37 -0.80
N SER A 75 40.33 18.76 -1.08
CA SER A 75 40.43 17.59 -1.95
C SER A 75 39.68 16.38 -1.40
N HIS A 76 39.72 16.15 -0.08
CA HIS A 76 38.98 15.06 0.55
C HIS A 76 37.47 15.25 0.41
N VAL A 77 36.98 16.47 0.63
CA VAL A 77 35.56 16.80 0.47
C VAL A 77 35.12 16.66 -0.98
N GLU A 78 35.90 17.18 -1.93
CA GLU A 78 35.62 17.06 -3.37
C GLU A 78 35.58 15.59 -3.82
N SER A 79 36.55 14.77 -3.36
CA SER A 79 36.58 13.33 -3.63
C SER A 79 35.35 12.62 -3.06
N LYS A 80 35.02 12.83 -1.78
CA LYS A 80 33.84 12.21 -1.16
C LYS A 80 32.54 12.63 -1.84
N PHE A 81 32.44 13.89 -2.26
CA PHE A 81 31.28 14.38 -2.98
C PHE A 81 31.18 13.76 -4.39
N GLY A 82 32.32 13.53 -5.04
CA GLY A 82 32.42 12.76 -6.28
C GLY A 82 31.88 11.34 -6.12
N ASP A 83 32.39 10.60 -5.13
CA ASP A 83 31.96 9.23 -4.84
C ASP A 83 30.44 9.16 -4.58
N ILE A 84 29.90 10.11 -3.80
CA ILE A 84 28.47 10.18 -3.51
C ILE A 84 27.67 10.47 -4.78
N LYS A 85 28.12 11.41 -5.61
CA LYS A 85 27.47 11.74 -6.88
C LYS A 85 27.40 10.52 -7.80
N ASP A 86 28.51 9.80 -7.94
CA ASP A 86 28.59 8.62 -8.79
C ASP A 86 27.69 7.50 -8.27
N HIS A 87 27.65 7.30 -6.95
CA HIS A 87 26.75 6.33 -6.33
C HIS A 87 25.27 6.68 -6.57
N VAL A 88 24.90 7.95 -6.37
CA VAL A 88 23.53 8.44 -6.60
C VAL A 88 23.13 8.27 -8.07
N ASN A 89 24.01 8.62 -9.01
CA ASN A 89 23.73 8.45 -10.44
C ASN A 89 23.52 6.97 -10.80
N SER A 90 24.37 6.07 -10.29
CA SER A 90 24.20 4.63 -10.50
C SER A 90 22.88 4.10 -9.91
N CYS A 91 22.46 4.60 -8.74
CA CYS A 91 21.15 4.26 -8.18
C CYS A 91 20.00 4.75 -9.05
N ILE A 92 20.09 5.98 -9.60
CA ILE A 92 19.09 6.54 -10.50
C ILE A 92 18.95 5.67 -11.75
N GLU A 93 20.06 5.32 -12.41
CA GLU A 93 20.06 4.48 -13.62
C GLU A 93 19.36 3.13 -13.37
N LYS A 94 19.67 2.44 -12.26
CA LYS A 94 19.01 1.18 -11.90
C LYS A 94 17.50 1.32 -11.70
N ILE A 95 17.09 2.39 -11.01
CA ILE A 95 15.66 2.67 -10.80
C ILE A 95 14.97 2.93 -12.15
N GLU A 96 15.60 3.67 -13.06
CA GLU A 96 15.07 3.91 -14.39
C GLU A 96 14.91 2.61 -15.18
N GLU A 97 15.90 1.71 -15.14
CA GLU A 97 15.82 0.38 -15.75
C GLU A 97 14.66 -0.45 -15.19
N ASP A 98 14.54 -0.53 -13.85
CA ASP A 98 13.47 -1.27 -13.17
C ASP A 98 12.08 -0.72 -13.56
N VAL A 99 11.92 0.61 -13.57
CA VAL A 99 10.67 1.28 -13.97
C VAL A 99 10.32 0.96 -15.43
N GLN A 100 11.29 0.94 -16.34
CA GLN A 100 11.02 0.57 -17.73
C GLN A 100 10.65 -0.91 -17.87
N SER A 101 11.27 -1.81 -17.10
CA SER A 101 10.90 -3.22 -17.10
C SER A 101 9.46 -3.42 -16.63
N VAL A 102 9.09 -2.82 -15.50
CA VAL A 102 7.72 -2.88 -14.96
C VAL A 102 6.72 -2.31 -15.96
N LYS A 103 7.04 -1.20 -16.62
CA LYS A 103 6.18 -0.60 -17.64
C LYS A 103 5.91 -1.56 -18.81
N ARG A 104 6.92 -2.31 -19.25
CA ARG A 104 6.78 -3.34 -20.29
C ARG A 104 5.89 -4.49 -19.82
N GLU A 105 6.13 -5.03 -18.63
CA GLU A 105 5.33 -6.11 -18.05
C GLU A 105 3.84 -5.73 -17.92
N ILE A 106 3.56 -4.51 -17.46
CA ILE A 106 2.18 -3.98 -17.40
C ILE A 106 1.55 -3.96 -18.80
N GLY A 107 2.31 -3.58 -19.82
CA GLY A 107 1.85 -3.60 -21.22
C GLY A 107 1.49 -5.01 -21.71
N GLU A 108 2.33 -5.99 -21.41
CA GLU A 108 2.10 -7.40 -21.75
C GLU A 108 0.86 -7.96 -21.05
N VAL A 109 0.74 -7.73 -19.74
CA VAL A 109 -0.43 -8.14 -18.94
C VAL A 109 -1.70 -7.49 -19.47
N LYS A 110 -1.66 -6.20 -19.79
CA LYS A 110 -2.80 -5.49 -20.38
C LYS A 110 -3.24 -6.16 -21.69
N GLY A 111 -2.31 -6.46 -22.58
CA GLY A 111 -2.60 -7.12 -23.86
C GLY A 111 -3.08 -8.58 -23.69
N GLU A 112 -2.62 -9.30 -22.67
CA GLU A 112 -3.16 -10.63 -22.35
C GLU A 112 -4.59 -10.57 -21.82
N VAL A 113 -4.89 -9.61 -20.96
CA VAL A 113 -6.25 -9.38 -20.43
C VAL A 113 -7.21 -9.02 -21.56
N GLU A 114 -6.82 -8.12 -22.47
CA GLU A 114 -7.64 -7.75 -23.64
C GLU A 114 -7.95 -8.98 -24.52
N ARG A 115 -6.94 -9.81 -24.84
CA ARG A 115 -7.15 -11.05 -25.62
C ARG A 115 -8.07 -12.05 -24.91
N LYS A 116 -7.93 -12.21 -23.60
CA LYS A 116 -8.80 -13.12 -22.80
C LYS A 116 -10.25 -12.63 -22.78
N ILE A 117 -10.47 -11.32 -22.75
CA ILE A 117 -11.81 -10.74 -22.85
C ILE A 117 -12.42 -11.07 -24.20
N GLU A 118 -11.70 -10.81 -25.30
CA GLU A 118 -12.16 -11.14 -26.67
C GLU A 118 -12.48 -12.63 -26.82
N GLU A 119 -11.61 -13.52 -26.34
CA GLU A 119 -11.85 -14.97 -26.37
C GLU A 119 -13.11 -15.39 -25.59
N VAL A 120 -13.36 -14.74 -24.45
CA VAL A 120 -14.56 -15.00 -23.65
C VAL A 120 -15.82 -14.47 -24.35
N GLU A 121 -15.75 -13.28 -24.95
CA GLU A 121 -16.85 -12.69 -25.73
C GLU A 121 -17.24 -13.61 -26.89
N ASP A 122 -16.27 -14.07 -27.68
CA ASP A 122 -16.50 -15.01 -28.80
C ASP A 122 -17.15 -16.32 -28.33
N LYS A 123 -16.64 -16.91 -27.24
CA LYS A 123 -17.20 -18.14 -26.67
C LYS A 123 -18.63 -17.96 -26.18
N VAL A 124 -18.93 -16.82 -25.55
CA VAL A 124 -20.29 -16.51 -25.07
C VAL A 124 -21.23 -16.31 -26.25
N GLN A 125 -20.82 -15.56 -27.26
CA GLN A 125 -21.60 -15.34 -28.48
C GLN A 125 -21.89 -16.66 -29.21
N GLY A 126 -20.90 -17.53 -29.37
CA GLY A 126 -21.08 -18.85 -29.97
C GLY A 126 -22.09 -19.73 -29.22
N LYS A 127 -22.03 -19.76 -27.88
CA LYS A 127 -23.00 -20.50 -27.06
C LYS A 127 -24.41 -19.92 -27.16
N ILE A 128 -24.54 -18.61 -27.23
CA ILE A 128 -25.85 -17.95 -27.40
C ILE A 128 -26.49 -18.36 -28.73
N GLU A 129 -25.71 -18.37 -29.82
CA GLU A 129 -26.23 -18.78 -31.13
C GLU A 129 -26.60 -20.27 -31.17
N GLU A 130 -25.77 -21.15 -30.57
CA GLU A 130 -26.10 -22.58 -30.46
C GLU A 130 -27.40 -22.82 -29.67
N VAL A 131 -27.59 -22.10 -28.57
CA VAL A 131 -28.84 -22.18 -27.78
C VAL A 131 -30.02 -21.67 -28.59
N LYS A 132 -29.85 -20.56 -29.32
CA LYS A 132 -30.89 -19.97 -30.17
C LYS A 132 -31.32 -20.93 -31.28
N GLU A 133 -30.38 -21.58 -31.97
CA GLU A 133 -30.68 -22.61 -32.97
C GLU A 133 -31.43 -23.80 -32.37
N LYS A 134 -30.96 -24.33 -31.23
CA LYS A 134 -31.64 -25.43 -30.51
C LYS A 134 -33.07 -25.08 -30.11
N VAL A 135 -33.31 -23.84 -29.67
CA VAL A 135 -34.64 -23.36 -29.31
C VAL A 135 -35.53 -23.24 -30.55
N GLN A 136 -35.02 -22.68 -31.65
CA GLN A 136 -35.76 -22.58 -32.91
C GLN A 136 -36.19 -23.94 -33.45
N VAL A 137 -35.28 -24.94 -33.44
CA VAL A 137 -35.60 -26.32 -33.86
C VAL A 137 -36.72 -26.91 -32.99
N LYS A 138 -36.62 -26.79 -31.66
CA LYS A 138 -37.65 -27.30 -30.74
C LYS A 138 -39.00 -26.61 -30.93
N ILE A 139 -39.01 -25.31 -31.23
CA ILE A 139 -40.24 -24.59 -31.53
C ILE A 139 -40.88 -25.16 -32.81
N GLY A 140 -40.11 -25.35 -33.89
CA GLY A 140 -40.62 -25.95 -35.12
C GLY A 140 -41.17 -27.37 -34.93
N ASP A 141 -40.49 -28.20 -34.13
CA ASP A 141 -41.00 -29.54 -33.78
C ASP A 141 -42.32 -29.48 -32.99
N LEU A 142 -42.45 -28.51 -32.07
CA LEU A 142 -43.68 -28.30 -31.30
C LEU A 142 -44.82 -27.77 -32.18
N GLU A 143 -44.55 -26.83 -33.09
CA GLU A 143 -45.52 -26.32 -34.06
C GLU A 143 -46.06 -27.45 -34.94
N LYS A 144 -45.16 -28.32 -35.47
CA LYS A 144 -45.57 -29.48 -36.26
C LYS A 144 -46.44 -30.46 -35.47
N ARG A 145 -46.05 -30.80 -34.24
CA ARG A 145 -46.84 -31.67 -33.35
C ARG A 145 -48.20 -31.06 -33.03
N LEU A 146 -48.28 -29.74 -32.90
CA LEU A 146 -49.53 -29.03 -32.66
C LEU A 146 -50.46 -29.12 -33.88
N SER A 147 -49.95 -28.92 -35.10
CA SER A 147 -50.73 -29.10 -36.33
C SER A 147 -51.26 -30.53 -36.48
N GLU A 148 -50.44 -31.55 -36.22
CA GLU A 148 -50.87 -32.96 -36.27
C GLU A 148 -51.99 -33.28 -35.27
N LEU A 149 -52.01 -32.60 -34.11
CA LEU A 149 -53.06 -32.71 -33.10
C LEU A 149 -54.34 -31.97 -33.49
N GLU A 150 -54.23 -30.83 -34.17
CA GLU A 150 -55.36 -30.03 -34.65
C GLU A 150 -56.08 -30.69 -35.83
N ASP A 151 -55.33 -31.29 -36.76
CA ASP A 151 -55.88 -32.01 -37.94
C ASP A 151 -56.41 -33.40 -37.60
N ARG A 152 -56.14 -33.92 -36.40
CA ARG A 152 -56.66 -35.22 -35.97
C ARG A 152 -58.18 -35.09 -35.78
N PRO A 153 -59.02 -35.77 -36.59
CA PRO A 153 -60.45 -35.73 -36.37
C PRO A 153 -60.72 -36.25 -34.96
N ILE A 154 -61.47 -35.47 -34.18
CA ILE A 154 -61.96 -35.86 -32.86
C ILE A 154 -62.97 -36.99 -33.08
N ASN A 155 -62.48 -38.18 -33.44
CA ASN A 155 -63.20 -39.42 -33.27
C ASN A 155 -63.01 -39.81 -31.82
N PHE A 156 -63.73 -39.14 -30.92
CA PHE A 156 -64.24 -39.89 -29.79
C PHE A 156 -65.03 -41.03 -30.43
N PRO A 157 -64.65 -42.31 -30.27
CA PRO A 157 -65.64 -43.34 -30.49
C PRO A 157 -66.80 -42.93 -29.58
N ALA A 158 -67.96 -42.67 -30.16
CA ALA A 158 -69.21 -42.70 -29.42
C ALA A 158 -69.29 -44.12 -28.89
N ASN A 159 -68.63 -44.37 -27.76
CA ASN A 159 -68.62 -45.64 -27.11
C ASN A 159 -70.02 -45.78 -26.50
N PRO A 160 -70.90 -46.64 -27.05
CA PRO A 160 -72.23 -46.81 -26.49
C PRO A 160 -72.17 -47.55 -25.13
N ASP A 161 -70.97 -47.98 -24.70
CA ASP A 161 -70.74 -48.85 -23.55
C ASP A 161 -69.83 -48.24 -22.47
N LEU A 162 -69.64 -46.90 -22.48
CA LEU A 162 -69.29 -46.19 -21.25
C LEU A 162 -70.55 -45.81 -20.46
N THR A 163 -71.53 -46.71 -20.36
CA THR A 163 -72.21 -46.88 -19.08
C THR A 163 -71.34 -47.73 -18.17
N TYR A 164 -70.05 -47.39 -18.00
CA TYR A 164 -69.44 -47.61 -16.70
C TYR A 164 -70.16 -46.64 -15.77
N SER A 165 -71.36 -47.04 -15.35
CA SER A 165 -71.86 -46.67 -14.04
C SER A 165 -70.76 -47.15 -13.11
N ARG A 166 -69.84 -46.23 -12.77
CA ARG A 166 -68.91 -46.44 -11.66
C ARG A 166 -69.80 -46.95 -10.53
N PRO A 167 -69.61 -48.18 -10.02
CA PRO A 167 -70.46 -48.72 -8.97
C PRO A 167 -70.44 -47.71 -7.84
N THR A 168 -71.50 -46.91 -7.73
CA THR A 168 -71.52 -45.82 -6.77
C THR A 168 -71.94 -46.51 -5.51
N VAL A 169 -70.99 -46.69 -4.59
CA VAL A 169 -71.31 -47.26 -3.30
C VAL A 169 -72.29 -46.31 -2.64
N LYS A 170 -73.46 -46.84 -2.26
CA LYS A 170 -74.57 -46.04 -1.69
C LYS A 170 -74.06 -45.21 -0.53
N SER A 171 -74.52 -43.97 -0.44
CA SER A 171 -74.21 -43.08 0.68
C SER A 171 -74.65 -43.73 1.98
N LEU A 172 -73.78 -43.63 2.99
CA LEU A 172 -74.06 -44.10 4.34
C LEU A 172 -75.02 -43.14 5.04
N THR A 173 -75.76 -43.62 6.02
CA THR A 173 -76.58 -42.75 6.89
C THR A 173 -75.98 -42.74 8.29
N PHE A 174 -76.08 -41.60 8.96
CA PHE A 174 -75.63 -41.42 10.34
C PHE A 174 -76.77 -40.84 11.17
N ASP A 175 -77.33 -41.66 12.05
CA ASP A 175 -78.43 -41.34 12.96
C ASP A 175 -77.98 -41.25 14.43
N GLY A 176 -76.68 -41.44 14.69
CA GLY A 176 -76.09 -41.44 16.02
C GLY A 176 -76.06 -42.80 16.74
N GLN A 177 -76.54 -43.89 16.12
CA GLN A 177 -76.48 -45.23 16.74
C GLN A 177 -75.07 -45.85 16.74
N THR A 178 -74.27 -45.53 15.71
CA THR A 178 -72.85 -45.94 15.64
C THR A 178 -71.96 -44.78 16.09
N SER A 179 -70.76 -45.08 16.60
CA SER A 179 -69.84 -44.01 17.01
C SER A 179 -69.36 -43.21 15.78
N TRP A 180 -69.17 -41.91 15.97
CA TRP A 180 -68.71 -41.00 14.91
C TRP A 180 -67.40 -41.44 14.25
N THR A 181 -66.49 -42.03 15.03
CA THR A 181 -65.20 -42.52 14.53
C THR A 181 -65.38 -43.67 13.55
N VAL A 182 -66.28 -44.61 13.85
CA VAL A 182 -66.58 -45.74 12.95
C VAL A 182 -67.24 -45.24 11.67
N PHE A 183 -68.18 -44.29 11.78
CA PHE A 183 -68.82 -43.68 10.63
C PHE A 183 -67.82 -42.95 9.73
N LYS A 184 -66.92 -42.13 10.30
CA LYS A 184 -65.88 -41.44 9.51
C LYS A 184 -65.00 -42.40 8.74
N THR A 185 -64.52 -43.47 9.38
CA THR A 185 -63.69 -44.47 8.69
C THR A 185 -64.42 -45.12 7.52
N GLN A 186 -65.69 -45.48 7.69
CA GLN A 186 -66.50 -46.05 6.62
C GLN A 186 -66.76 -45.03 5.50
N PHE A 187 -67.05 -43.77 5.86
CA PHE A 187 -67.27 -42.68 4.93
C PHE A 187 -66.01 -42.38 4.09
N ASP A 188 -64.82 -42.41 4.69
CA ASP A 188 -63.56 -42.20 4.00
C ASP A 188 -63.28 -43.30 2.98
N VAL A 189 -63.54 -44.56 3.34
CA VAL A 189 -63.44 -45.70 2.42
C VAL A 189 -64.39 -45.54 1.23
N VAL A 190 -65.66 -45.19 1.48
CA VAL A 190 -66.67 -44.98 0.44
C VAL A 190 -66.30 -43.79 -0.46
N SER A 191 -65.86 -42.68 0.13
CA SER A 191 -65.48 -41.48 -0.62
C SER A 191 -64.28 -41.72 -1.53
N SER A 192 -63.32 -42.54 -1.08
CA SER A 192 -62.14 -42.90 -1.86
C SER A 192 -62.50 -43.85 -3.00
N ALA A 193 -63.33 -44.86 -2.72
CA ALA A 193 -63.84 -45.78 -3.75
C ALA A 193 -64.64 -45.06 -4.84
N ASN A 194 -65.46 -44.09 -4.44
CA ASN A 194 -66.25 -43.26 -5.35
C ASN A 194 -65.47 -42.06 -5.93
N GLY A 195 -64.20 -41.87 -5.57
CA GLY A 195 -63.32 -40.80 -6.06
C GLY A 195 -63.89 -39.39 -5.85
N TRP A 196 -64.56 -39.17 -4.72
CA TRP A 196 -65.13 -37.87 -4.38
C TRP A 196 -64.03 -36.84 -4.09
N ASN A 197 -64.11 -35.69 -4.75
CA ASN A 197 -63.33 -34.51 -4.37
C ASN A 197 -63.91 -33.89 -3.07
N ASN A 198 -63.19 -32.95 -2.47
CA ASN A 198 -63.56 -32.38 -1.17
C ASN A 198 -64.97 -31.78 -1.14
N ARG A 199 -65.41 -31.19 -2.26
CA ARG A 199 -66.76 -30.65 -2.41
C ARG A 199 -67.82 -31.76 -2.32
N VAL A 200 -67.67 -32.80 -3.13
CA VAL A 200 -68.60 -33.95 -3.10
C VAL A 200 -68.60 -34.64 -1.73
N LYS A 201 -67.44 -34.74 -1.06
CA LYS A 201 -67.36 -35.29 0.31
C LYS A 201 -68.16 -34.46 1.32
N ALA A 202 -68.05 -33.13 1.27
CA ALA A 202 -68.77 -32.25 2.18
C ALA A 202 -70.29 -32.35 1.97
N SER A 203 -70.73 -32.24 0.71
CA SER A 203 -72.15 -32.38 0.34
C SER A 203 -72.75 -33.74 0.77
N GLN A 204 -72.01 -34.84 0.57
CA GLN A 204 -72.47 -36.18 0.97
C GLN A 204 -72.48 -36.36 2.49
N LEU A 205 -71.52 -35.77 3.21
CA LEU A 205 -71.49 -35.83 4.67
C LEU A 205 -72.73 -35.16 5.28
N VAL A 206 -73.10 -33.99 4.77
CA VAL A 206 -74.32 -33.27 5.16
C VAL A 206 -75.56 -34.12 4.83
N ALA A 207 -75.62 -34.70 3.63
CA ALA A 207 -76.73 -35.54 3.17
C ALA A 207 -76.85 -36.88 3.93
N SER A 208 -75.78 -37.35 4.59
CA SER A 208 -75.77 -38.58 5.38
C SER A 208 -76.41 -38.43 6.76
N LEU A 209 -76.49 -37.22 7.32
CA LEU A 209 -77.01 -36.99 8.67
C LEU A 209 -78.54 -37.20 8.74
N ARG A 210 -79.03 -37.91 9.76
CA ARG A 210 -80.45 -38.18 10.01
C ARG A 210 -80.78 -38.04 11.50
N GLY A 211 -82.05 -37.84 11.83
CA GLY A 211 -82.51 -37.72 13.22
C GLY A 211 -81.77 -36.61 13.98
N SER A 212 -81.44 -36.85 15.26
CA SER A 212 -80.73 -35.88 16.11
C SER A 212 -79.35 -35.49 15.57
N ALA A 213 -78.70 -36.32 14.75
CA ALA A 213 -77.42 -35.97 14.13
C ALA A 213 -77.56 -34.86 13.06
N ALA A 214 -78.73 -34.73 12.45
CA ALA A 214 -79.00 -33.65 11.49
C ALA A 214 -79.18 -32.28 12.17
N GLU A 215 -79.49 -32.24 13.47
CA GLU A 215 -79.67 -30.99 14.22
C GLU A 215 -78.38 -30.16 14.29
N VAL A 216 -77.20 -30.79 14.16
CA VAL A 216 -75.90 -30.11 14.06
C VAL A 216 -75.86 -29.10 12.90
N LEU A 217 -76.66 -29.31 11.86
CA LEU A 217 -76.73 -28.42 10.70
C LEU A 217 -77.53 -27.13 10.98
N GLN A 218 -78.36 -27.08 12.03
CA GLN A 218 -79.14 -25.88 12.38
C GLN A 218 -78.26 -24.71 12.83
N GLY A 219 -77.04 -24.99 13.31
CA GLY A 219 -76.07 -23.97 13.70
C GLY A 219 -75.26 -23.38 12.54
N ILE A 220 -75.47 -23.84 11.31
CA ILE A 220 -74.71 -23.41 10.13
C ILE A 220 -75.59 -22.48 9.27
N PRO A 221 -75.12 -21.26 8.95
CA PRO A 221 -75.82 -20.35 8.04
C PRO A 221 -76.07 -20.98 6.65
N SER A 222 -77.27 -20.80 6.10
CA SER A 222 -77.70 -21.46 4.85
C SER A 222 -76.85 -21.10 3.63
N ASP A 223 -76.25 -19.91 3.60
CA ASP A 223 -75.32 -19.44 2.56
C ASP A 223 -74.01 -20.22 2.54
N LYS A 224 -73.59 -20.76 3.69
CA LYS A 224 -72.39 -21.60 3.79
C LYS A 224 -72.64 -23.06 3.45
N LEU A 225 -73.90 -23.49 3.42
CA LEU A 225 -74.29 -24.84 3.01
C LEU A 225 -74.38 -24.98 1.48
N THR A 226 -74.65 -23.89 0.76
CA THR A 226 -74.76 -23.88 -0.72
C THR A 226 -73.41 -23.89 -1.44
N ASP A 227 -72.33 -23.47 -0.76
CA ASP A 227 -70.96 -23.41 -1.30
C ASP A 227 -70.12 -24.69 -1.02
N LEU A 228 -70.73 -25.72 -0.42
CA LEU A 228 -70.13 -27.04 -0.16
C LEU A 228 -70.21 -28.00 -1.37
#